data_AF-A0A6G0A024-F1
#
_entry.id   AF-A0A6G0A024-F1
#
_cell.length_a   1.000
_cell.length_b   1.000
_cell.length_c   1.000
_cell.angle_alpha   90.00
_cell.angle_beta   90.00
_cell.angle_gamma   90.00
#
_symmetry.space_group_name_H-M   'P 1'
#
loop_
_entity.id
_entity.type
_entity.pdbx_description
1 polymer ?
#
loop_
_entity_poly.entity_id
_entity_poly.type
_entity_poly.pdbx_seq_one_letter_code
_entity_poly.pdbx_strand_id
1 'polypeptide(L)'
;MGGVNHQPCGKDLPYSIHLSKVVSIAHTRLMEANILLEKVLLGEVEKVNPEVTFEFWQRANSAFGLVACAMREVVSAIGASIDHMERTTYAHAAILEMLDIARLQGTLGHAGAINADDPAFTEVGTILKDGGFERMFRIFKERYQAHAKEADELAKVFEMGERYAREGGLLVAIEQNEFPFRLQFARVFNPLTRTMQLFSYSSLISIEVHYRSTHCRPGTTLLQHASHATV
;
A
#
# COMPACT_ATOMS: atom_id res chain seq x y z
N MET A 1 -6.59 11.40 -6.91
CA MET A 1 -7.72 10.45 -6.76
C MET A 1 -8.20 10.44 -5.32
N GLY A 2 -8.70 11.59 -4.84
CA GLY A 2 -9.12 11.76 -3.45
C GLY A 2 -10.52 11.19 -3.20
N GLY A 3 -10.69 10.52 -2.07
CA GLY A 3 -11.99 10.30 -1.41
C GLY A 3 -12.91 9.23 -1.96
N VAL A 4 -13.20 9.26 -3.25
CA VAL A 4 -14.18 8.36 -3.88
C VAL A 4 -13.65 6.92 -3.96
N ASN A 5 -12.33 6.76 -3.97
CA ASN A 5 -11.64 5.48 -4.15
C ASN A 5 -11.95 4.42 -3.09
N HIS A 6 -12.51 4.78 -1.94
CA HIS A 6 -12.96 3.83 -0.93
C HIS A 6 -14.32 4.25 -0.38
N GLN A 7 -15.19 4.77 -1.24
CA GLN A 7 -16.62 4.93 -0.99
C GLN A 7 -17.36 3.85 -1.77
N PRO A 8 -17.43 2.60 -1.27
CA PRO A 8 -17.98 1.49 -2.04
C PRO A 8 -19.51 1.54 -2.23
N CYS A 9 -20.13 2.70 -2.02
CA CYS A 9 -21.53 2.98 -2.27
C CYS A 9 -21.68 4.49 -2.44
N GLY A 10 -22.86 4.94 -2.87
CA GLY A 10 -23.18 6.37 -2.96
C GLY A 10 -23.30 7.10 -1.61
N LYS A 11 -22.86 6.51 -0.49
CA LYS A 11 -22.80 7.18 0.83
C LYS A 11 -21.37 7.62 1.13
N ASP A 12 -21.26 8.82 1.68
CA ASP A 12 -19.98 9.37 2.09
C ASP A 12 -19.36 8.60 3.26
N LEU A 13 -18.14 8.10 3.06
CA LEU A 13 -17.27 7.65 4.14
C LEU A 13 -16.33 8.80 4.52
N PRO A 14 -16.53 9.48 5.67
CA PRO A 14 -15.78 10.70 6.01
C PRO A 14 -14.27 10.45 6.17
N TYR A 15 -13.86 9.21 6.40
CA TYR A 15 -12.46 8.83 6.59
C TYR A 15 -11.77 8.31 5.32
N SER A 16 -12.48 8.14 4.20
CA SER A 16 -11.91 7.54 2.98
C SER A 16 -10.80 8.40 2.35
N ILE A 17 -10.98 9.73 2.32
CA ILE A 17 -9.96 10.69 1.86
C ILE A 17 -8.71 10.58 2.73
N HIS A 18 -8.92 10.61 4.04
CA HIS A 18 -7.84 10.55 5.02
C HIS A 18 -7.08 9.23 4.89
N LEU A 19 -7.77 8.10 4.84
CA LEU A 19 -7.20 6.77 4.64
C LEU A 19 -6.34 6.71 3.37
N SER A 20 -6.89 7.13 2.23
CA SER A 20 -6.13 7.14 0.98
C SER A 20 -4.87 8.02 1.08
N LYS A 21 -4.96 9.18 1.74
CA LYS A 21 -3.80 10.06 1.95
C LYS A 21 -2.73 9.39 2.80
N VAL A 22 -3.09 8.79 3.94
CA VAL A 22 -2.10 8.20 4.85
C VAL A 22 -1.45 6.94 4.27
N VAL A 23 -2.18 6.13 3.49
CA VAL A 23 -1.61 5.01 2.73
C VAL A 23 -0.61 5.52 1.69
N SER A 24 -0.93 6.57 0.94
CA SER A 24 0.00 7.16 -0.03
C SER A 24 1.27 7.70 0.63
N ILE A 25 1.15 8.35 1.80
CA ILE A 25 2.31 8.82 2.57
C ILE A 25 3.21 7.64 2.96
N ALA A 26 2.63 6.56 3.49
CA ALA A 26 3.40 5.36 3.85
C ALA A 26 4.20 4.81 2.65
N HIS A 27 3.60 4.80 1.45
CA HIS A 27 4.27 4.37 0.22
C HIS A 27 5.46 5.26 -0.13
N THR A 28 5.22 6.57 -0.19
CA THR A 28 6.22 7.53 -0.62
C THR A 28 7.43 7.47 0.30
N ARG A 29 7.19 7.33 1.61
CA ARG A 29 8.28 7.18 2.60
C ARG A 29 9.01 5.85 2.47
N LEU A 30 8.32 4.76 2.15
CA LEU A 30 8.97 3.46 1.87
C LEU A 30 9.93 3.57 0.68
N MET A 31 9.44 4.14 -0.43
CA MET A 31 10.24 4.29 -1.66
C MET A 31 11.40 5.27 -1.46
N GLU A 32 11.17 6.38 -0.75
CA GLU A 32 12.22 7.33 -0.38
C GLU A 32 13.31 6.65 0.46
N ALA A 33 12.93 5.86 1.46
CA ALA A 33 13.89 5.12 2.29
C ALA A 33 14.72 4.13 1.46
N ASN A 34 14.09 3.42 0.52
CA ASN A 34 14.80 2.52 -0.40
C ASN A 34 15.80 3.27 -1.28
N ILE A 35 15.41 4.41 -1.87
CA ILE A 35 16.31 5.23 -2.69
C ILE A 35 17.50 5.73 -1.85
N LEU A 36 17.26 6.13 -0.61
CA LEU A 36 18.33 6.58 0.29
C LEU A 36 19.29 5.43 0.62
N LEU A 37 18.78 4.22 0.87
CA LEU A 37 19.62 3.03 1.06
C LEU A 37 20.48 2.71 -0.16
N GLU A 38 19.90 2.77 -1.36
CA GLU A 38 20.66 2.59 -2.62
C GLU A 38 21.79 3.60 -2.73
N LYS A 39 21.57 4.87 -2.33
CA LYS A 39 22.62 5.89 -2.30
C LYS A 39 23.72 5.59 -1.28
N VAL A 40 23.40 5.01 -0.13
CA VAL A 40 24.41 4.57 0.85
C VAL A 40 25.29 3.49 0.21
N LEU A 41 24.68 2.44 -0.34
CA LEU A 41 25.40 1.29 -0.90
C LEU A 41 26.22 1.68 -2.13
N LEU A 42 25.64 2.47 -3.04
CA LEU A 42 26.34 2.97 -4.21
C LEU A 42 27.51 3.89 -3.81
N GLY A 43 27.29 4.76 -2.83
CA GLY A 43 28.34 5.64 -2.32
C GLY A 43 29.53 4.87 -1.76
N GLU A 44 29.33 3.73 -1.09
CA GLU A 44 30.43 2.87 -0.64
C GLU A 44 31.17 2.20 -1.81
N VAL A 45 30.44 1.71 -2.82
CA VAL A 45 31.04 1.13 -4.04
C VAL A 45 31.89 2.16 -4.79
N GLU A 46 31.39 3.38 -4.90
CA GLU A 46 32.06 4.50 -5.57
C GLU A 46 33.13 5.17 -4.71
N LYS A 47 33.31 4.71 -3.45
CA LYS A 47 34.25 5.28 -2.46
C LYS A 47 34.00 6.77 -2.19
N VAL A 48 32.74 7.16 -2.17
CA VAL A 48 32.28 8.47 -1.68
C VAL A 48 32.66 8.62 -0.20
N ASN A 49 32.85 9.85 0.26
CA ASN A 49 33.15 10.15 1.67
C ASN A 49 32.12 9.48 2.61
N PRO A 50 32.56 8.67 3.61
CA PRO A 50 31.68 8.00 4.57
C PRO A 50 30.73 8.93 5.33
N GLU A 51 31.08 10.19 5.57
CA GLU A 51 30.19 11.14 6.25
C GLU A 51 28.95 11.46 5.39
N VAL A 52 29.11 11.53 4.08
CA VAL A 52 28.02 11.80 3.12
C VAL A 52 27.12 10.57 3.00
N THR A 53 27.69 9.37 2.91
CA THR A 53 26.89 8.13 2.88
C THR A 53 26.17 7.91 4.20
N PHE A 54 26.79 8.25 5.32
CA PHE A 54 26.18 8.19 6.64
C PHE A 54 24.95 9.11 6.78
N GLU A 55 24.96 10.31 6.19
CA GLU A 55 23.78 11.18 6.16
C GLU A 55 22.59 10.48 5.47
N PHE A 56 22.83 9.81 4.33
CA PHE A 56 21.79 9.05 3.65
C PHE A 56 21.25 7.89 4.50
N TRP A 57 22.11 7.23 5.29
CA TRP A 57 21.69 6.20 6.23
C TRP A 57 20.75 6.74 7.31
N GLN A 58 21.10 7.87 7.94
CA GLN A 58 20.26 8.52 8.95
C GLN A 58 18.91 8.96 8.38
N ARG A 59 18.91 9.48 7.16
CA ARG A 59 17.69 9.88 6.45
C ARG A 59 16.84 8.67 6.07
N ALA A 60 17.44 7.56 5.66
CA ALA A 60 16.74 6.31 5.39
C ALA A 60 16.05 5.79 6.66
N ASN A 61 16.76 5.78 7.80
CA ASN A 61 16.19 5.40 9.09
C ASN A 61 15.00 6.31 9.46
N SER A 62 15.17 7.62 9.34
CA SER A 62 14.11 8.60 9.61
C SER A 62 12.88 8.39 8.72
N ALA A 63 13.09 8.09 7.43
CA ALA A 63 12.02 7.79 6.49
C ALA A 63 11.27 6.50 6.88
N PHE A 64 11.96 5.44 7.30
CA PHE A 64 11.32 4.24 7.84
C PHE A 64 10.55 4.49 9.14
N GLY A 65 11.05 5.34 10.03
CA GLY A 65 10.30 5.78 11.21
C GLY A 65 8.97 6.46 10.84
N LEU A 66 8.98 7.29 9.79
CA LEU A 66 7.76 7.89 9.25
C LEU A 66 6.82 6.88 8.60
N VAL A 67 7.35 5.81 7.99
CA VAL A 67 6.53 4.69 7.48
C VAL A 67 5.74 4.04 8.63
N ALA A 68 6.40 3.72 9.75
CA ALA A 68 5.75 3.11 10.91
C ALA A 68 4.63 4.01 11.48
N CYS A 69 4.90 5.32 11.61
CA CYS A 69 3.89 6.29 12.04
C CYS A 69 2.70 6.36 11.08
N ALA A 70 2.95 6.43 9.77
CA ALA A 70 1.88 6.46 8.76
C ALA A 70 1.04 5.17 8.79
N MET A 71 1.65 4.00 8.99
CA MET A 71 0.91 2.73 9.13
C MET A 71 0.00 2.72 10.36
N ARG A 72 0.44 3.27 11.50
CA ARG A 72 -0.40 3.43 12.69
C ARG A 72 -1.58 4.36 12.43
N GLU A 73 -1.37 5.44 11.68
CA GLU A 73 -2.45 6.32 11.23
C GLU A 73 -3.44 5.60 10.29
N VAL A 74 -2.94 4.78 9.36
CA VAL A 74 -3.77 3.93 8.49
C VAL A 74 -4.67 3.01 9.33
N VAL A 75 -4.10 2.34 10.33
CA VAL A 75 -4.87 1.46 11.25
C VAL A 75 -5.97 2.22 11.97
N SER A 76 -5.68 3.44 12.42
CA SER A 76 -6.67 4.32 13.07
C SER A 76 -7.79 4.73 12.09
N ALA A 77 -7.44 5.17 10.88
CA ALA A 77 -8.38 5.56 9.85
C ALA A 77 -9.27 4.40 9.37
N ILE A 78 -8.72 3.20 9.28
CA ILE A 78 -9.48 1.97 9.00
C ILE A 78 -10.45 1.66 10.14
N GLY A 79 -9.99 1.75 11.40
CA GLY A 79 -10.85 1.56 12.57
C GLY A 79 -12.06 2.50 12.56
N ALA A 80 -11.82 3.79 12.33
CA ALA A 80 -12.89 4.78 12.23
C ALA A 80 -13.84 4.53 11.04
N SER A 81 -13.33 3.98 9.93
CA SER A 81 -14.15 3.59 8.78
C SER A 81 -15.06 2.41 9.11
N ILE A 82 -14.53 1.37 9.76
CA ILE A 82 -15.31 0.20 10.20
C ILE A 82 -16.40 0.63 11.19
N ASP A 83 -16.07 1.41 12.21
CA ASP A 83 -17.03 1.92 13.20
C ASP A 83 -18.16 2.71 12.52
N HIS A 84 -17.84 3.50 11.50
CA HIS A 84 -18.84 4.25 10.74
C HIS A 84 -19.74 3.33 9.91
N MET A 85 -19.18 2.32 9.26
CA MET A 85 -19.93 1.34 8.46
C MET A 85 -20.91 0.55 9.34
N GLU A 86 -20.48 0.13 10.53
CA GLU A 86 -21.31 -0.57 11.52
C GLU A 86 -22.48 0.30 12.01
N ARG A 87 -22.24 1.60 12.28
CA ARG A 87 -23.28 2.53 12.76
C ARG A 87 -24.30 2.93 11.70
N THR A 88 -23.91 2.96 10.43
CA THR A 88 -24.75 3.52 9.35
C THR A 88 -25.52 2.48 8.54
N THR A 89 -25.52 1.21 8.98
CA THR A 89 -26.11 0.07 8.25
C THR A 89 -25.65 0.09 6.79
N TYR A 90 -24.34 0.09 6.61
CA TYR A 90 -23.74 0.11 5.29
C TYR A 90 -24.14 -1.16 4.51
N ALA A 91 -24.95 -1.02 3.46
CA ALA A 91 -25.43 -2.16 2.68
C ALA A 91 -24.35 -2.62 1.69
N HIS A 92 -23.56 -3.63 2.08
CA HIS A 92 -22.46 -4.17 1.28
C HIS A 92 -22.90 -5.00 0.07
N ALA A 93 -23.98 -5.76 0.19
CA ALA A 93 -24.19 -6.97 -0.60
C ALA A 93 -24.71 -6.71 -2.02
N ALA A 94 -25.76 -5.92 -2.20
CA ALA A 94 -26.52 -5.92 -3.44
C ALA A 94 -25.71 -5.48 -4.68
N ILE A 95 -24.81 -4.50 -4.54
CA ILE A 95 -24.06 -3.95 -5.69
C ILE A 95 -22.81 -4.79 -5.98
N LEU A 96 -22.17 -5.36 -4.96
CA LEU A 96 -21.07 -6.30 -5.13
C LEU A 96 -21.53 -7.63 -5.76
N GLU A 97 -22.75 -8.08 -5.47
CA GLU A 97 -23.38 -9.23 -6.12
C GLU A 97 -23.55 -9.00 -7.63
N MET A 98 -23.94 -7.78 -8.03
CA MET A 98 -24.09 -7.39 -9.43
C MET A 98 -22.77 -7.18 -10.18
N LEU A 99 -21.64 -7.07 -9.46
CA LEU A 99 -20.34 -6.88 -10.08
C LEU A 99 -19.71 -8.23 -10.44
N ASP A 100 -19.48 -8.43 -11.74
CA ASP A 100 -18.62 -9.48 -12.26
C ASP A 100 -17.16 -9.02 -12.18
N ILE A 101 -16.48 -9.44 -11.11
CA ILE A 101 -15.10 -9.05 -10.83
C ILE A 101 -14.13 -9.66 -11.85
N ALA A 102 -14.41 -10.87 -12.35
CA ALA A 102 -13.58 -11.51 -13.37
C ALA A 102 -13.67 -10.76 -14.70
N ARG A 103 -14.88 -10.33 -15.10
CA ARG A 103 -15.06 -9.47 -16.27
C ARG A 103 -14.39 -8.11 -16.10
N LEU A 104 -14.48 -7.51 -14.91
CA LEU A 104 -13.77 -6.26 -14.60
C LEU A 104 -12.26 -6.43 -14.76
N GLN A 105 -11.68 -7.49 -14.18
CA GLN A 105 -10.27 -7.82 -14.30
C GLN A 105 -9.85 -8.00 -15.77
N GLY A 106 -10.59 -8.81 -16.52
CA GLY A 106 -10.29 -9.07 -17.93
C GLY A 106 -10.35 -7.80 -18.79
N THR A 107 -11.32 -6.93 -18.55
CA THR A 107 -11.46 -5.68 -19.30
C THR A 107 -10.35 -4.68 -18.96
N LEU A 108 -10.02 -4.51 -17.68
CA LEU A 108 -8.91 -3.66 -17.26
C LEU A 108 -7.56 -4.22 -17.73
N GLY A 109 -7.40 -5.55 -17.73
CA GLY A 109 -6.24 -6.24 -18.25
C GLY A 109 -6.04 -6.04 -19.75
N HIS A 110 -7.11 -6.18 -20.53
CA HIS A 110 -7.09 -5.94 -21.97
C HIS A 110 -6.74 -4.47 -22.32
N ALA A 111 -7.19 -3.52 -21.51
CA ALA A 111 -6.86 -2.10 -21.65
C ALA A 111 -5.46 -1.73 -21.14
N GLY A 112 -4.68 -2.67 -20.61
CA GLY A 112 -3.35 -2.42 -20.04
C GLY A 112 -3.34 -1.62 -18.74
N ALA A 113 -4.50 -1.48 -18.08
CA ALA A 113 -4.62 -0.75 -16.81
C ALA A 113 -4.12 -1.57 -15.61
N ILE A 114 -4.18 -2.89 -15.71
CA ILE A 114 -3.65 -3.85 -14.75
C ILE A 114 -3.05 -5.05 -15.50
N ASN A 115 -2.28 -5.90 -14.81
CA ASN A 115 -1.93 -7.20 -15.38
C ASN A 115 -3.16 -8.13 -15.36
N ALA A 116 -3.50 -8.73 -16.50
CA ALA A 116 -4.71 -9.55 -16.64
C ALA A 116 -4.76 -10.73 -15.65
N ASP A 117 -3.61 -11.32 -15.34
CA ASP A 117 -3.48 -12.50 -14.46
C ASP A 117 -2.90 -12.14 -13.08
N ASP A 118 -3.09 -10.91 -12.61
CA ASP A 118 -2.52 -10.50 -11.32
C ASP A 118 -3.20 -11.22 -10.14
N PRO A 119 -2.48 -12.05 -9.37
CA PRO A 119 -3.07 -12.75 -8.23
C PRO A 119 -3.56 -11.79 -7.13
N ALA A 120 -3.09 -10.54 -7.04
CA ALA A 120 -3.65 -9.56 -6.10
C ALA A 120 -5.07 -9.16 -6.48
N PHE A 121 -5.38 -9.06 -7.76
CA PHE A 121 -6.72 -8.66 -8.18
C PHE A 121 -7.72 -9.78 -7.85
N THR A 122 -7.33 -11.03 -8.12
CA THR A 122 -8.10 -12.23 -7.75
C THR A 122 -8.31 -12.36 -6.23
N GLU A 123 -7.25 -12.12 -5.44
CA GLU A 123 -7.32 -12.13 -3.97
C GLU A 123 -8.30 -11.08 -3.46
N VAL A 124 -8.20 -9.84 -3.96
CA VAL A 124 -9.13 -8.76 -3.62
C VAL A 124 -10.56 -9.14 -3.97
N GLY A 125 -10.78 -9.67 -5.17
CA GLY A 125 -12.09 -10.10 -5.64
C GLY A 125 -12.73 -11.15 -4.73
N THR A 126 -11.94 -12.14 -4.31
CA THR A 126 -12.39 -13.22 -3.41
C THR A 126 -12.79 -12.65 -2.05
N ILE A 127 -11.95 -11.80 -1.45
CA ILE A 127 -12.24 -11.15 -0.16
C ILE A 127 -13.56 -10.35 -0.23
N LEU A 128 -13.74 -9.58 -1.30
CA LEU A 128 -14.93 -8.75 -1.49
C LEU A 128 -16.20 -9.59 -1.73
N LYS A 129 -16.10 -10.72 -2.44
CA LYS A 129 -17.25 -11.63 -2.63
C LYS A 129 -17.65 -12.31 -1.32
N ASP A 130 -16.70 -12.68 -0.48
CA ASP A 130 -17.02 -13.39 0.75
C ASP A 130 -17.60 -12.49 1.86
N GLY A 131 -17.14 -11.24 1.96
CA GLY A 131 -17.48 -10.38 3.09
C GLY A 131 -17.47 -8.88 2.81
N GLY A 132 -17.44 -8.49 1.54
CA GLY A 132 -17.47 -7.10 1.11
C GLY A 132 -16.32 -6.25 1.63
N PHE A 133 -16.54 -4.94 1.61
CA PHE A 133 -15.53 -3.97 2.01
C PHE A 133 -15.25 -3.96 3.51
N GLU A 134 -16.18 -4.40 4.35
CA GLU A 134 -15.92 -4.54 5.78
C GLU A 134 -14.84 -5.59 6.05
N ARG A 135 -14.98 -6.79 5.46
CA ARG A 135 -13.95 -7.83 5.55
C ARG A 135 -12.61 -7.35 4.98
N MET A 136 -12.63 -6.63 3.87
CA MET A 136 -11.43 -6.03 3.30
C MET A 136 -10.74 -5.06 4.26
N PHE A 137 -11.49 -4.15 4.90
CA PHE A 137 -10.93 -3.22 5.87
C PHE A 137 -10.36 -3.94 7.09
N ARG A 138 -11.02 -4.99 7.60
CA ARG A 138 -10.47 -5.79 8.71
C ARG A 138 -9.13 -6.43 8.34
N ILE A 139 -9.03 -7.03 7.14
CA ILE A 139 -7.78 -7.61 6.64
C ILE A 139 -6.69 -6.52 6.49
N PHE A 140 -7.02 -5.35 5.94
CA PHE A 140 -6.05 -4.26 5.86
C PHE A 140 -5.60 -3.78 7.24
N LYS A 141 -6.52 -3.66 8.21
CA LYS A 141 -6.17 -3.28 9.57
C LYS A 141 -5.12 -4.22 10.16
N GLU A 142 -5.35 -5.52 10.08
CA GLU A 142 -4.41 -6.56 10.56
C GLU A 142 -3.05 -6.47 9.85
N ARG A 143 -3.05 -6.32 8.52
CA ARG A 143 -1.82 -6.20 7.74
C ARG A 143 -1.03 -4.95 8.10
N TYR A 144 -1.66 -3.78 8.16
CA TYR A 144 -0.97 -2.53 8.51
C TYR A 144 -0.49 -2.52 9.97
N GLN A 145 -1.19 -3.20 10.88
CA GLN A 145 -0.70 -3.43 12.25
C GLN A 145 0.58 -4.27 12.25
N ALA A 146 0.61 -5.36 11.48
CA ALA A 146 1.80 -6.19 11.33
C ALA A 146 2.96 -5.40 10.69
N HIS A 147 2.70 -4.64 9.63
CA HIS A 147 3.72 -3.84 8.96
C HIS A 147 4.31 -2.75 9.87
N ALA A 148 3.48 -2.10 10.70
CA ALA A 148 3.96 -1.10 11.66
C ALA A 148 4.96 -1.73 12.65
N LYS A 149 4.65 -2.93 13.14
CA LYS A 149 5.54 -3.68 14.03
C LYS A 149 6.86 -4.04 13.33
N GLU A 150 6.79 -4.58 12.12
CA GLU A 150 8.01 -4.93 11.36
C GLU A 150 8.87 -3.69 11.04
N ALA A 151 8.25 -2.53 10.81
CA ALA A 151 8.95 -1.26 10.59
C ALA A 151 9.64 -0.76 11.87
N ASP A 152 9.00 -0.90 13.05
CA ASP A 152 9.65 -0.58 14.33
C ASP A 152 10.84 -1.52 14.61
N GLU A 153 10.74 -2.81 14.26
CA GLU A 153 11.87 -3.74 14.36
C GLU A 153 13.00 -3.40 13.38
N LEU A 154 12.68 -2.94 12.16
CA LEU A 154 13.67 -2.48 11.19
C LEU A 154 14.45 -1.26 11.72
N ALA A 155 13.81 -0.33 12.43
CA ALA A 155 14.49 0.82 13.02
C ALA A 155 15.61 0.40 13.99
N LYS A 156 15.40 -0.65 14.78
CA LYS A 156 16.45 -1.21 15.66
C LYS A 156 17.63 -1.78 14.85
N VAL A 157 17.34 -2.39 13.71
CA VAL A 157 18.38 -2.91 12.80
C VAL A 157 19.18 -1.76 12.16
N PHE A 158 18.56 -0.60 11.93
CA PHE A 158 19.27 0.62 11.52
C PHE A 158 20.25 1.11 12.59
N GLU A 159 19.88 1.04 13.88
CA GLU A 159 20.78 1.38 14.99
C GLU A 159 21.99 0.44 15.04
N MET A 160 21.78 -0.87 14.83
CA MET A 160 22.88 -1.86 14.75
C MET A 160 23.84 -1.56 13.59
N GLY A 161 23.30 -1.14 12.45
CA GLY A 161 24.07 -0.81 11.24
C GLY A 161 24.81 0.53 11.30
N GLU A 162 24.51 1.38 12.29
CA GLU A 162 24.98 2.77 12.34
C GLU A 162 26.52 2.88 12.35
N ARG A 163 27.19 2.03 13.14
CA ARG A 163 28.65 2.01 13.19
C ARG A 163 29.25 1.71 11.80
N TYR A 164 28.73 0.68 11.13
CA TYR A 164 29.24 0.27 9.82
C TYR A 164 29.01 1.36 8.77
N ALA A 165 27.83 2.00 8.77
CA ALA A 165 27.54 3.12 7.88
C ALA A 165 28.49 4.31 8.11
N ARG A 166 28.81 4.62 9.37
CA ARG A 166 29.74 5.71 9.72
C ARG A 166 31.17 5.42 9.28
N GLU A 167 31.57 4.16 9.32
CA GLU A 167 32.91 3.69 8.95
C GLU A 167 33.04 3.39 7.44
N GLY A 168 31.95 3.46 6.68
CA GLY A 168 31.93 3.13 5.24
C GLY A 168 32.10 1.62 4.95
N GLY A 169 31.65 0.77 5.89
CA GLY A 169 31.70 -0.69 5.79
C GLY A 169 30.33 -1.36 5.80
N LEU A 170 29.26 -0.63 5.53
CA LEU A 170 27.89 -1.13 5.62
C LEU A 170 27.61 -2.25 4.60
N LEU A 171 28.04 -2.08 3.35
CA LEU A 171 27.86 -3.06 2.30
C LEU A 171 28.49 -4.40 2.68
N VAL A 172 29.74 -4.38 3.15
CA VAL A 172 30.45 -5.58 3.59
C VAL A 172 29.74 -6.23 4.78
N ALA A 173 29.30 -5.44 5.76
CA ALA A 173 28.56 -5.94 6.92
C ALA A 173 27.21 -6.57 6.54
N ILE A 174 26.49 -5.98 5.58
CA ILE A 174 25.27 -6.54 5.01
C ILE A 174 25.59 -7.84 4.25
N GLU A 175 26.67 -7.86 3.46
CA GLU A 175 27.09 -9.02 2.69
C GLU A 175 27.42 -10.23 3.54
N GLN A 176 28.15 -9.99 4.62
CA GLN A 176 28.58 -10.99 5.60
C GLN A 176 27.48 -11.32 6.62
N ASN A 177 26.33 -10.64 6.59
CA ASN A 177 25.22 -10.79 7.52
C ASN A 177 25.63 -10.55 8.99
N GLU A 178 26.49 -9.57 9.23
CA GLU A 178 26.92 -9.14 10.58
C GLU A 178 25.74 -8.62 11.43
N PHE A 179 24.64 -8.24 10.78
CA PHE A 179 23.37 -7.85 11.39
C PHE A 179 22.21 -8.21 10.45
N PRO A 180 20.97 -8.39 10.95
CA PRO A 180 19.87 -9.01 10.19
C PRO A 180 19.16 -8.08 9.19
N PHE A 181 19.90 -7.19 8.51
CA PHE A 181 19.36 -6.16 7.63
C PHE A 181 18.49 -6.70 6.49
N ARG A 182 19.04 -7.60 5.66
CA ARG A 182 18.36 -8.11 4.45
C ARG A 182 17.00 -8.71 4.77
N LEU A 183 16.96 -9.54 5.82
CA LEU A 183 15.74 -10.21 6.24
C LEU A 183 14.71 -9.20 6.76
N GLN A 184 15.13 -8.27 7.63
CA GLN A 184 14.20 -7.32 8.23
C GLN A 184 13.70 -6.29 7.21
N PHE A 185 14.56 -5.83 6.31
CA PHE A 185 14.15 -4.99 5.18
C PHE A 185 13.13 -5.72 4.31
N ALA A 186 13.38 -6.98 3.93
CA ALA A 186 12.45 -7.76 3.12
C ALA A 186 11.09 -8.00 3.81
N ARG A 187 11.07 -8.15 5.15
CA ARG A 187 9.85 -8.28 5.95
C ARG A 187 8.99 -7.02 5.97
N VAL A 188 9.58 -5.85 5.78
CA VAL A 188 8.84 -4.58 5.66
C VAL A 188 8.46 -4.33 4.20
N PHE A 189 9.45 -4.34 3.31
CA PHE A 189 9.29 -3.85 1.94
C PHE A 189 8.33 -4.70 1.10
N ASN A 190 8.51 -6.03 1.09
CA ASN A 190 7.70 -6.90 0.23
C ASN A 190 6.23 -6.98 0.69
N PRO A 191 5.93 -7.26 1.98
CA PRO A 191 4.54 -7.36 2.43
C PRO A 191 3.81 -6.01 2.36
N LEU A 192 4.48 -4.90 2.62
CA LEU A 192 3.89 -3.57 2.46
C LEU A 192 3.55 -3.30 1.00
N THR A 193 4.51 -3.47 0.08
CA THR A 193 4.28 -3.28 -1.36
C THR A 193 3.11 -4.14 -1.86
N ARG A 194 3.04 -5.40 -1.43
CA ARG A 194 1.90 -6.27 -1.74
C ARG A 194 0.57 -5.73 -1.18
N THR A 195 0.57 -5.25 0.07
CA THR A 195 -0.63 -4.68 0.69
C THR A 195 -1.09 -3.41 -0.03
N MET A 196 -0.14 -2.60 -0.50
CA MET A 196 -0.42 -1.41 -1.31
C MET A 196 -1.01 -1.71 -2.67
N GLN A 197 -0.54 -2.79 -3.31
CA GLN A 197 -1.13 -3.30 -4.55
C GLN A 197 -2.59 -3.74 -4.32
N LEU A 198 -2.84 -4.51 -3.27
CA LEU A 198 -4.19 -4.95 -2.90
C LEU A 198 -5.11 -3.75 -2.57
N PHE A 199 -4.59 -2.76 -1.84
CA PHE A 199 -5.30 -1.52 -1.55
C PHE A 199 -5.70 -0.80 -2.86
N SER A 200 -4.77 -0.70 -3.81
CA SER A 200 -5.01 -0.07 -5.12
C SER A 200 -6.07 -0.82 -5.93
N TYR A 201 -6.04 -2.15 -5.98
CA TYR A 201 -7.08 -2.93 -6.68
C TYR A 201 -8.42 -2.86 -5.97
N SER A 202 -8.43 -2.87 -4.63
CA SER A 202 -9.67 -2.65 -3.87
C SER A 202 -10.27 -1.26 -4.16
N SER A 203 -9.41 -0.27 -4.43
CA SER A 203 -9.84 1.07 -4.85
C SER A 203 -10.52 1.05 -6.21
N LEU A 204 -9.93 0.36 -7.20
CA LEU A 204 -10.51 0.25 -8.54
C LEU A 204 -11.91 -0.37 -8.49
N ILE A 205 -12.06 -1.44 -7.71
CA ILE A 205 -13.35 -2.08 -7.52
C ILE A 205 -14.32 -1.15 -6.78
N SER A 206 -13.89 -0.46 -5.73
CA SER A 206 -14.72 0.52 -5.03
C SER A 206 -15.22 1.63 -5.96
N ILE A 207 -14.36 2.13 -6.86
CA ILE A 207 -14.73 3.15 -7.84
C ILE A 207 -15.80 2.62 -8.80
N GLU A 208 -15.61 1.40 -9.31
CA GLU A 208 -16.59 0.76 -10.21
C GLU A 208 -17.94 0.57 -9.50
N VAL A 209 -17.92 0.11 -8.24
CA VAL A 209 -19.13 -0.06 -7.42
C VAL A 209 -19.81 1.30 -7.17
N HIS A 210 -19.04 2.34 -6.85
CA HIS A 210 -19.55 3.69 -6.63
C HIS A 210 -20.31 4.19 -7.87
N TYR A 211 -19.68 4.18 -9.04
CA TYR A 211 -20.30 4.70 -10.27
C TYR A 211 -21.53 3.91 -10.72
N ARG A 212 -21.57 2.59 -10.47
CA ARG A 212 -22.78 1.78 -10.67
C ARG A 212 -23.90 2.16 -9.71
N SER A 213 -23.54 2.42 -8.45
CA SER A 213 -24.49 2.73 -7.37
C SER A 213 -25.18 4.09 -7.53
N THR A 214 -24.49 5.07 -8.10
CA THR A 214 -24.98 6.45 -8.24
C THR A 214 -25.73 6.70 -9.55
N HIS A 215 -25.96 5.67 -10.37
CA HIS A 215 -26.60 5.77 -11.69
C HIS A 215 -25.96 6.85 -12.58
N CYS A 216 -24.63 6.98 -12.51
CA CYS A 216 -23.90 7.93 -13.34
C CYS A 216 -24.11 7.62 -14.83
N ARG A 217 -24.06 8.69 -15.65
CA ARG A 217 -24.30 8.66 -17.11
C ARG A 217 -23.48 7.56 -17.80
N PRO A 218 -23.95 7.02 -18.95
CA PRO A 218 -23.14 6.13 -19.78
C PRO A 218 -21.76 6.73 -20.05
N GLY A 219 -20.71 5.92 -19.89
CA GLY A 219 -19.32 6.34 -20.09
C GLY A 219 -18.61 6.85 -18.84
N THR A 220 -19.03 6.46 -17.64
CA THR A 220 -18.41 6.90 -16.36
C THR A 220 -17.81 5.75 -15.54
N THR A 221 -18.18 4.51 -15.83
CA THR A 221 -17.58 3.32 -15.20
C THR A 221 -16.21 3.03 -15.79
N LEU A 222 -15.34 2.39 -15.00
CA LEU A 222 -14.02 1.96 -15.49
C LEU A 222 -14.18 0.98 -16.65
N LEU A 223 -15.20 0.11 -16.58
CA LEU A 223 -15.54 -0.83 -17.64
C LEU A 223 -15.88 -0.15 -18.97
N GLN A 224 -16.64 0.94 -18.94
CA GLN A 224 -16.98 1.69 -20.15
C GLN A 224 -15.75 2.40 -20.74
N HIS A 225 -14.93 3.05 -19.91
CA HIS A 225 -13.72 3.72 -20.38
C HIS A 225 -12.69 2.75 -20.97
N ALA A 226 -12.44 1.64 -20.30
CA ALA A 226 -11.50 0.62 -20.77
C ALA A 226 -11.95 -0.02 -22.10
N SER A 227 -13.26 -0.19 -22.30
CA SER A 227 -13.82 -0.71 -23.56
C SER A 227 -13.67 0.26 -24.76
N HIS A 228 -13.43 1.55 -24.50
CA HIS A 228 -13.24 2.57 -25.54
C HIS A 228 -11.76 2.92 -25.80
N ALA A 229 -10.85 2.51 -24.92
CA ALA A 229 -9.40 2.77 -25.04
C ALA A 229 -8.69 1.84 -26.04
N THR A 230 -9.36 0.78 -26.49
CA THR A 230 -8.92 -0.13 -27.55
C THR A 230 -9.30 0.42 -28.92
N VAL A 231 -8.49 1.33 -29.44
CA VAL A 231 -8.42 1.71 -30.86
C VAL A 231 -6.96 1.70 -31.29
#